data_AF-A0A101X1B9-F1
#
_entry.id   AF-A0A101X1B9-F1
#
_cell.length_a   1.000
_cell.length_b   1.000
_cell.length_c   1.000
_cell.angle_alpha   90.00
_cell.angle_beta   90.00
_cell.angle_gamma   90.00
#
_symmetry.space_group_name_H-M   'P 1'
#
loop_
_entity.id
_entity.type
_entity.pdbx_description
1 polymer ?
#
loop_
_entity_poly.entity_id
_entity_poly.type
_entity_poly.pdbx_seq_one_letter_code
_entity_poly.pdbx_strand_id
1 'polypeptide(L)'
;MIKRTGVVEPTRPDDRVTTRGYYYFVMLYRQEELNGIPKEVFIEALRAEGVPVGVSYGPPLYRQPAFKRENLAKSVPRYILERMPNYEELNLPGAEEFARRELVLPHHLLLAPREALELVVAAIEKIKEHADELQPLVSKLKVSDTTIDVTYHRM
;
A
#
# COMPACT_ATOMS: atom_id res chain seq x y z
N MET A 1 -17.37 -8.76 2.34
CA MET A 1 -17.15 -8.84 0.88
C MET A 1 -15.70 -9.23 0.62
N ILE A 2 -14.72 -8.32 0.68
CA ILE A 2 -13.33 -8.60 0.26
C ILE A 2 -12.57 -9.61 1.14
N LYS A 3 -12.90 -9.73 2.44
CA LYS A 3 -12.33 -10.75 3.34
C LYS A 3 -12.47 -12.19 2.81
N ARG A 4 -13.46 -12.46 1.93
CA ARG A 4 -13.72 -13.80 1.40
C ARG A 4 -12.61 -14.31 0.48
N THR A 5 -11.83 -13.42 -0.12
CA THR A 5 -10.76 -13.79 -1.06
C THR A 5 -9.58 -14.42 -0.33
N GLY A 6 -9.40 -14.13 0.96
CA GLY A 6 -8.24 -14.52 1.76
C GLY A 6 -6.98 -13.73 1.43
N VAL A 7 -6.83 -13.18 0.22
CA VAL A 7 -5.61 -12.48 -0.24
C VAL A 7 -5.42 -11.11 0.41
N VAL A 8 -6.53 -10.44 0.77
CA VAL A 8 -6.49 -9.15 1.45
C VAL A 8 -7.50 -9.09 2.60
N GLU A 9 -7.18 -8.29 3.62
CA GLU A 9 -8.08 -8.03 4.75
C GLU A 9 -8.22 -6.53 5.03
N PRO A 10 -9.39 -6.03 5.45
CA PRO A 10 -9.51 -4.64 5.90
C PRO A 10 -8.78 -4.43 7.23
N THR A 11 -8.42 -3.18 7.51
CA THR A 11 -7.88 -2.78 8.82
C THR A 11 -8.80 -3.21 9.97
N ARG A 12 -8.21 -3.51 11.14
CA ARG A 12 -8.94 -3.94 12.33
C ARG A 12 -10.04 -2.92 12.69
N PRO A 13 -11.29 -3.36 12.93
CA PRO A 13 -12.30 -2.46 13.47
C PRO A 13 -11.92 -1.99 14.88
N ASP A 14 -12.48 -0.85 15.27
CA ASP A 14 -12.39 -0.32 16.62
C ASP A 14 -13.82 -0.01 17.06
N ASP A 15 -14.31 -0.68 18.10
CA ASP A 15 -15.71 -0.61 18.55
C ASP A 15 -16.12 0.80 19.01
N ARG A 16 -15.14 1.67 19.28
CA ARG A 16 -15.36 3.08 19.62
C ARG A 16 -15.73 3.93 18.41
N VAL A 17 -15.47 3.45 17.18
CA VAL A 17 -15.78 4.16 15.93
C VAL A 17 -17.24 3.91 15.57
N THR A 18 -18.10 4.88 15.87
CA THR A 18 -19.54 4.81 15.58
C THR A 18 -19.89 5.18 14.13
N THR A 19 -19.02 5.92 13.45
CA THR A 19 -19.12 6.26 12.02
C THR A 19 -17.73 6.47 11.45
N ARG A 20 -17.47 5.97 10.24
CA ARG A 20 -16.15 6.04 9.60
C ARG A 20 -16.20 6.81 8.29
N GLY A 21 -15.40 7.88 8.22
CA GLY A 21 -15.04 8.51 6.95
C GLY A 21 -13.97 7.69 6.24
N TYR A 22 -14.16 7.43 4.96
CA TYR A 22 -13.18 6.74 4.12
C TYR A 22 -12.61 7.73 3.11
N TYR A 23 -11.38 8.21 3.34
CA TYR A 23 -10.58 8.86 2.29
C TYR A 23 -9.91 7.80 1.39
N TYR A 24 -9.44 6.73 2.03
CA TYR A 24 -9.06 5.47 1.41
C TYR A 24 -9.77 4.33 2.11
N PHE A 25 -10.15 3.31 1.35
CA PHE A 25 -10.41 1.98 1.91
C PHE A 25 -9.08 1.22 1.99
N VAL A 26 -8.52 1.15 3.19
CA VAL A 26 -7.23 0.51 3.45
C VAL A 26 -7.41 -0.98 3.66
N MET A 27 -6.62 -1.76 2.94
CA MET A 27 -6.55 -3.22 3.02
C MET A 27 -5.11 -3.66 3.26
N LEU A 28 -4.92 -4.82 3.89
CA LEU A 28 -3.64 -5.44 4.16
C LEU A 28 -3.54 -6.73 3.33
N TYR A 29 -2.53 -6.79 2.49
CA TYR A 29 -2.15 -7.93 1.68
C TYR A 29 -1.62 -9.07 2.57
N ARG A 30 -1.91 -10.30 2.13
CA ARG A 30 -1.42 -11.56 2.68
C ARG A 30 -0.61 -12.24 1.59
N GLN A 31 0.70 -12.00 1.58
CA GLN A 31 1.63 -12.50 0.57
C GLN A 31 1.65 -14.03 0.50
N GLU A 32 1.47 -14.67 1.65
CA GLU A 32 1.35 -16.12 1.80
C GLU A 32 0.14 -16.72 1.07
N GLU A 33 -0.94 -15.95 0.93
CA GLU A 33 -2.18 -16.37 0.25
C GLU A 33 -2.09 -16.28 -1.28
N LEU A 34 -0.95 -15.79 -1.79
CA LEU A 34 -0.66 -15.63 -3.21
C LEU A 34 0.71 -16.21 -3.57
N ASN A 35 1.07 -17.38 -3.00
CA ASN A 35 2.30 -18.11 -3.30
C ASN A 35 3.59 -17.27 -3.17
N GLY A 36 3.62 -16.33 -2.22
CA GLY A 36 4.80 -15.50 -1.98
C GLY A 36 4.98 -14.33 -2.96
N ILE A 37 4.02 -14.08 -3.86
CA ILE A 37 4.10 -12.97 -4.82
C ILE A 37 4.20 -11.62 -4.06
N PRO A 38 5.18 -10.74 -4.36
CA PRO A 38 5.32 -9.44 -3.71
C PRO A 38 4.10 -8.53 -3.91
N LYS A 39 3.84 -7.64 -2.94
CA LYS A 39 2.73 -6.67 -2.98
C LYS A 39 2.73 -5.86 -4.27
N GLU A 40 3.90 -5.45 -4.75
CA GLU A 40 4.07 -4.61 -5.92
C GLU A 40 3.60 -5.33 -7.20
N VAL A 41 3.89 -6.62 -7.33
CA VAL A 41 3.41 -7.44 -8.46
C VAL A 41 1.89 -7.59 -8.38
N PHE A 42 1.35 -7.81 -7.19
CA PHE A 42 -0.09 -7.91 -6.97
C PHE A 42 -0.83 -6.60 -7.31
N ILE A 43 -0.27 -5.44 -6.95
CA ILE A 43 -0.79 -4.12 -7.31
C ILE A 43 -0.84 -3.94 -8.83
N GLU A 44 0.25 -4.29 -9.53
CA GLU A 44 0.29 -4.19 -10.99
C GLU A 44 -0.70 -5.15 -11.67
N ALA A 45 -0.87 -6.37 -11.14
CA ALA A 45 -1.87 -7.31 -11.62
C ALA A 45 -3.31 -6.77 -11.44
N LEU A 46 -3.62 -6.19 -10.27
CA LEU A 46 -4.92 -5.56 -10.03
C LEU A 46 -5.18 -4.39 -10.97
N ARG A 47 -4.16 -3.55 -11.22
CA ARG A 47 -4.26 -2.44 -12.18
C ARG A 47 -4.48 -2.95 -13.61
N ALA A 48 -3.86 -4.05 -13.99
CA ALA A 48 -4.08 -4.69 -15.28
C ALA A 48 -5.52 -5.22 -15.44
N GLU A 49 -6.16 -5.66 -14.36
CA GLU A 49 -7.60 -5.99 -14.30
C GLU A 49 -8.51 -4.73 -14.24
N GLY A 50 -7.94 -3.52 -14.27
CA GLY A 50 -8.69 -2.26 -14.25
C GLY A 50 -9.08 -1.78 -12.85
N VAL A 51 -8.54 -2.37 -11.78
CA VAL A 51 -8.80 -1.91 -10.42
C VAL A 51 -7.87 -0.73 -10.09
N PRO A 52 -8.41 0.47 -9.79
CA PRO A 52 -7.60 1.63 -9.40
C PRO A 52 -7.14 1.47 -7.94
N VAL A 53 -6.14 0.61 -7.75
CA VAL A 53 -5.47 0.35 -6.49
C VAL A 53 -4.15 1.10 -6.41
N GLY A 54 -3.75 1.52 -5.22
CA GLY A 54 -2.45 2.10 -4.96
C GLY A 54 -1.93 1.77 -3.56
N VAL A 55 -0.89 2.49 -3.15
CA VAL A 55 -0.38 2.51 -1.77
C VAL A 55 -0.77 3.83 -1.12
N SER A 56 -0.85 3.86 0.21
CA SER A 56 -1.20 5.10 0.93
C SER A 56 -0.01 6.07 1.00
N TYR A 57 0.83 5.92 2.02
CA TYR A 57 1.94 6.83 2.33
C TYR A 57 3.29 6.35 1.78
N GLY A 58 3.32 5.23 1.05
CA GLY A 58 4.54 4.59 0.58
C GLY A 58 5.42 4.12 1.76
N PRO A 59 6.76 4.22 1.67
CA PRO A 59 7.65 3.79 2.75
C PRO A 59 7.38 4.58 4.05
N PRO A 60 7.68 4.01 5.22
CA PRO A 60 7.52 4.69 6.51
C PRO A 60 8.15 6.09 6.48
N LEU A 61 7.51 7.06 7.12
CA LEU A 61 7.88 8.48 6.98
C LEU A 61 9.36 8.74 7.24
N TYR A 62 9.94 8.07 8.23
CA TYR A 62 11.35 8.23 8.61
C TYR A 62 12.34 7.72 7.54
N ARG A 63 11.89 6.89 6.60
CA ARG A 63 12.66 6.39 5.44
C ARG A 63 12.54 7.28 4.20
N GLN A 64 11.59 8.22 4.20
CA GLN A 64 11.38 9.11 3.06
C GLN A 64 12.61 10.01 2.85
N PRO A 65 13.05 10.27 1.60
CA PRO A 65 14.24 11.08 1.32
C PRO A 65 14.22 12.46 1.98
N ALA A 66 13.04 13.05 2.15
CA ALA A 66 12.86 14.35 2.83
C ALA A 66 13.35 14.35 4.29
N PHE A 67 13.38 13.19 4.96
CA PHE A 67 13.81 13.03 6.35
C PHE A 67 15.27 12.60 6.50
N LYS A 68 16.00 12.38 5.40
CA LYS A 68 17.45 12.18 5.47
C LYS A 68 18.12 13.43 6.04
N ARG A 69 19.11 13.25 6.91
CA ARG A 69 19.78 14.37 7.59
C ARG A 69 20.41 15.36 6.59
N GLU A 70 20.95 14.84 5.49
CA GLU A 70 21.48 15.63 4.37
C GLU A 70 20.44 16.53 3.69
N ASN A 71 19.18 16.08 3.59
CA ASN A 71 18.10 16.82 2.91
C ASN A 71 17.42 17.79 3.87
N LEU A 72 17.24 17.40 5.14
CA LEU A 72 16.78 18.31 6.19
C LEU A 72 17.74 19.49 6.36
N ALA A 73 19.05 19.27 6.29
CA ALA A 73 20.06 20.34 6.39
C ALA A 73 19.92 21.45 5.33
N LYS A 74 19.23 21.18 4.21
CA LYS A 74 18.97 22.17 3.14
C LYS A 74 17.82 23.11 3.49
N SER A 75 16.92 22.70 4.39
CA SER A 75 15.65 23.40 4.66
C SER A 75 15.47 23.78 6.13
N VAL A 76 16.25 23.19 7.04
CA VAL A 76 16.11 23.34 8.50
C VAL A 76 17.37 24.01 9.07
N PRO A 77 17.22 25.08 9.89
CA PRO A 77 18.35 25.69 10.59
C PRO A 77 19.14 24.68 11.43
N ARG A 78 20.48 24.80 11.42
CA ARG A 78 21.39 23.86 12.09
C ARG A 78 21.03 23.58 13.55
N TYR A 79 20.71 24.61 14.33
CA TYR A 79 20.38 24.47 15.75
C TYR A 79 19.08 23.67 16.01
N ILE A 80 18.18 23.61 15.03
CA ILE A 80 16.99 22.75 15.06
C ILE A 80 17.38 21.34 14.65
N LEU A 81 18.13 21.19 13.55
CA LEU A 81 18.58 19.90 13.02
C LEU A 81 19.39 19.08 14.04
N GLU A 82 20.20 19.74 14.86
CA GLU A 82 20.98 19.12 15.94
C GLU A 82 20.10 18.58 17.09
N ARG A 83 18.86 19.06 17.22
CA ARG A 83 17.88 18.59 18.21
C ARG A 83 16.89 17.57 17.66
N MET A 84 16.87 17.36 16.34
CA MET A 84 15.99 16.38 15.71
C MET A 84 16.53 14.95 15.92
N PRO A 85 15.64 13.94 16.03
CA PRO A 85 16.06 12.55 16.04
C PRO A 85 16.88 12.19 14.80
N ASN A 86 17.79 11.22 14.94
CA ASN A 86 18.41 10.59 13.79
C ASN A 86 17.41 9.60 13.16
N TYR A 87 16.61 10.09 12.21
CA TYR A 87 15.58 9.28 11.56
C TYR A 87 16.16 8.06 10.84
N GLU A 88 17.37 8.16 10.30
CA GLU A 88 18.02 7.09 9.52
C GLU A 88 18.39 5.88 10.38
N GLU A 89 18.51 6.05 11.69
CA GLU A 89 18.80 4.98 12.67
C GLU A 89 17.53 4.41 13.33
N LEU A 90 16.34 4.93 13.00
CA LEU A 90 15.10 4.40 13.57
C LEU A 90 14.76 3.02 13.00
N ASN A 91 14.17 2.20 13.86
CA ASN A 91 13.57 0.91 13.53
C ASN A 91 12.17 0.87 14.14
N LEU A 92 11.15 0.95 13.29
CA LEU A 92 9.74 1.06 13.68
C LEU A 92 8.96 -0.09 13.06
N PRO A 93 9.05 -1.32 13.61
CA PRO A 93 8.61 -2.54 12.94
C PRO A 93 7.12 -2.54 12.60
N GLY A 94 6.28 -1.91 13.44
CA GLY A 94 4.85 -1.79 13.15
C GLY A 94 4.54 -0.90 11.94
N ALA A 95 5.30 0.19 11.74
CA ALA A 95 5.15 1.05 10.58
C ALA A 95 5.68 0.36 9.32
N GLU A 96 6.79 -0.36 9.43
CA GLU A 96 7.38 -1.12 8.34
C GLU A 96 6.48 -2.28 7.91
N GLU A 97 5.89 -3.01 8.86
CA GLU A 97 4.95 -4.09 8.57
C GLU A 97 3.68 -3.57 7.90
N PHE A 98 3.14 -2.45 8.39
CA PHE A 98 2.01 -1.80 7.74
C PHE A 98 2.37 -1.40 6.31
N ALA A 99 3.53 -0.76 6.08
CA ALA A 99 4.02 -0.32 4.78
C ALA A 99 4.44 -1.46 3.82
N ARG A 100 4.59 -2.69 4.30
CA ARG A 100 4.79 -3.87 3.45
C ARG A 100 3.49 -4.46 2.94
N ARG A 101 2.38 -4.24 3.65
CA ARG A 101 1.12 -4.96 3.42
C ARG A 101 0.00 -4.08 2.92
N GLU A 102 0.00 -2.80 3.23
CA GLU A 102 -1.04 -1.84 2.87
C GLU A 102 -1.21 -1.65 1.36
N LEU A 103 -2.47 -1.69 0.94
CA LEU A 103 -2.94 -1.18 -0.34
C LEU A 103 -4.26 -0.44 -0.11
N VAL A 104 -4.57 0.50 -1.00
CA VAL A 104 -5.74 1.37 -0.87
C VAL A 104 -6.60 1.37 -2.12
N LEU A 105 -7.91 1.40 -1.90
CA LEU A 105 -8.87 1.85 -2.91
C LEU A 105 -9.25 3.30 -2.61
N PRO A 106 -9.28 4.19 -3.61
CA PRO A 106 -9.67 5.57 -3.41
C PRO A 106 -11.17 5.67 -3.08
N HIS A 107 -11.55 6.64 -2.25
CA HIS A 107 -12.91 6.75 -1.72
C HIS A 107 -14.02 6.78 -2.78
N HIS A 108 -13.77 7.33 -3.97
CA HIS A 108 -14.79 7.43 -5.02
C HIS A 108 -15.25 6.06 -5.52
N LEU A 109 -14.43 5.00 -5.38
CA LEU A 109 -14.87 3.63 -5.64
C LEU A 109 -16.00 3.19 -4.70
N LEU A 110 -15.97 3.66 -3.45
CA LEU A 110 -16.98 3.30 -2.45
C LEU A 110 -18.34 3.97 -2.70
N LEU A 111 -18.41 4.88 -3.67
CA LEU A 111 -19.64 5.51 -4.13
C LEU A 111 -20.26 4.76 -5.33
N ALA A 112 -19.55 3.77 -5.89
CA ALA A 112 -20.05 2.96 -6.99
C ALA A 112 -21.15 1.98 -6.53
N PRO A 113 -21.98 1.48 -7.47
CA PRO A 113 -22.91 0.39 -7.18
C PRO A 113 -22.20 -0.85 -6.65
N ARG A 114 -22.93 -1.67 -5.87
CA ARG A 114 -22.39 -2.89 -5.27
C ARG A 114 -21.81 -3.84 -6.32
N GLU A 115 -22.43 -3.92 -7.48
CA GLU A 115 -22.05 -4.77 -8.60
C GLU A 115 -20.65 -4.38 -9.11
N ALA A 116 -20.36 -3.09 -9.18
CA ALA A 116 -19.03 -2.59 -9.55
C ALA A 116 -17.97 -2.92 -8.47
N LEU A 117 -18.35 -2.89 -7.19
CA LEU A 117 -17.46 -3.31 -6.10
C LEU A 117 -17.17 -4.82 -6.13
N GLU A 118 -18.12 -5.65 -6.51
CA GLU A 118 -17.90 -7.11 -6.66
C GLU A 118 -16.92 -7.41 -7.82
N LEU A 119 -16.78 -6.54 -8.83
CA LEU A 119 -15.73 -6.70 -9.86
C LEU A 119 -14.32 -6.60 -9.27
N VAL A 120 -14.12 -5.77 -8.23
CA VAL A 120 -12.83 -5.71 -7.51
C VAL A 120 -12.54 -7.04 -6.81
N VAL A 121 -13.57 -7.68 -6.25
CA VAL A 121 -13.46 -8.99 -5.60
C VAL A 121 -13.12 -10.06 -6.63
N ALA A 122 -13.85 -10.07 -7.75
CA ALA A 122 -13.63 -11.00 -8.85
C ALA A 122 -12.20 -10.88 -9.43
N ALA A 123 -11.67 -9.66 -9.56
CA ALA A 123 -10.29 -9.44 -9.99
C ALA A 123 -9.28 -10.08 -9.01
N ILE A 124 -9.48 -9.92 -7.70
CA ILE A 124 -8.61 -10.55 -6.69
C ILE A 124 -8.71 -12.07 -6.74
N GLU A 125 -9.92 -12.63 -6.89
CA GLU A 125 -10.14 -14.08 -6.99
C GLU A 125 -9.49 -14.67 -8.24
N LYS A 126 -9.64 -14.00 -9.39
CA LYS A 126 -8.95 -14.36 -10.64
C LYS A 126 -7.43 -14.33 -10.47
N ILE A 127 -6.88 -13.27 -9.89
CA ILE A 127 -5.43 -13.20 -9.63
C ILE A 127 -4.98 -14.33 -8.70
N LYS A 128 -5.79 -14.69 -7.72
CA LYS A 128 -5.52 -15.83 -6.83
C LYS A 128 -5.47 -17.15 -7.58
N GLU A 129 -6.46 -17.40 -8.45
CA GLU A 129 -6.54 -18.62 -9.27
C GLU A 129 -5.36 -18.76 -10.25
N HIS A 130 -4.84 -17.63 -10.74
CA HIS A 130 -3.76 -17.55 -11.72
C HIS A 130 -2.42 -17.07 -11.13
N ALA A 131 -2.21 -17.21 -9.82
CA ALA A 131 -1.05 -16.63 -9.12
C ALA A 131 0.31 -17.09 -9.69
N ASP A 132 0.40 -18.32 -10.20
CA ASP A 132 1.63 -18.87 -10.77
C ASP A 132 2.07 -18.15 -12.05
N GLU A 133 1.14 -17.55 -12.80
CA GLU A 133 1.43 -16.75 -13.99
C GLU A 133 2.18 -15.45 -13.65
N LEU A 134 2.15 -15.03 -12.38
CA LEU A 134 2.83 -13.82 -11.91
C LEU A 134 4.29 -14.08 -11.50
N GLN A 135 4.70 -15.33 -11.30
CA GLN A 135 6.08 -15.68 -10.89
C GLN A 135 7.17 -15.09 -11.81
N PRO A 136 7.03 -15.10 -13.15
CA PRO A 136 8.02 -14.48 -14.02
C PRO A 136 8.19 -12.97 -13.79
N LEU A 137 7.17 -12.27 -13.28
CA LEU A 137 7.22 -10.83 -12.99
C LEU A 137 8.02 -10.53 -11.73
N VAL A 138 8.05 -11.45 -10.76
CA VAL A 138 8.85 -11.32 -9.53
C VAL A 138 10.33 -11.13 -9.87
N SER A 139 10.84 -11.92 -10.82
CA SER A 139 12.25 -11.84 -11.27
C SER A 139 12.61 -10.51 -11.96
N LYS A 140 11.59 -9.77 -12.45
CA LYS A 140 11.75 -8.49 -13.14
C LYS A 140 11.48 -7.29 -12.23
N LEU A 141 11.03 -7.54 -10.99
CA LEU A 141 10.70 -6.48 -10.05
C LEU A 141 11.98 -5.70 -9.68
N LYS A 142 12.00 -4.41 -10.00
CA LYS A 142 12.95 -3.47 -9.41
C LYS A 142 12.32 -2.93 -8.14
N VAL A 143 12.71 -3.46 -6.98
CA VAL A 143 12.30 -2.89 -5.69
C VAL A 143 12.85 -1.47 -5.62
N SER A 144 11.98 -0.45 -5.73
CA SER A 144 12.36 0.94 -5.49
C SER A 144 11.88 1.34 -4.10
N ASP A 145 12.80 1.59 -3.18
CA ASP A 145 12.53 2.09 -1.82
C ASP A 145 11.93 3.51 -1.79
N THR A 146 11.65 4.13 -2.94
CA THR A 146 11.56 5.60 -3.06
C THR A 146 10.22 6.13 -3.56
N THR A 147 9.23 5.29 -3.88
CA THR A 147 8.05 5.79 -4.60
C THR A 147 6.80 5.71 -3.75
N ILE A 148 6.38 6.86 -3.22
CA ILE A 148 4.95 7.10 -2.99
C ILE A 148 4.34 7.06 -4.38
N ASP A 149 3.58 6.01 -4.69
CA ASP A 149 2.89 5.95 -5.97
C ASP A 149 1.66 6.84 -5.91
N VAL A 150 1.87 8.15 -6.07
CA VAL A 150 0.83 9.18 -6.22
C VAL A 150 0.19 9.14 -7.61
N THR A 151 0.10 7.98 -8.27
CA THR A 151 -0.50 7.86 -9.61
C THR A 151 -2.00 8.16 -9.60
N TYR A 152 -2.29 9.46 -9.61
CA TYR A 152 -3.43 10.10 -10.28
C TYR A 152 -3.08 10.46 -11.73
N HIS A 153 -1.97 9.95 -12.29
CA HIS A 153 -1.43 10.34 -13.60
C HIS A 153 -1.52 9.26 -14.68
N ARG A 154 -2.27 8.17 -14.47
CA ARG A 154 -2.54 7.15 -15.49
C ARG A 154 -4.02 6.74 -15.53
N MET A 155 -4.90 7.74 -15.60
CA MET A 155 -6.28 7.56 -16.06
C MET A 155 -6.41 8.20 -17.43
#